data_AF-A0A382PFB4-F1
#
_entry.id   AF-A0A382PFB4-F1
#
_cell.length_a   1.000
_cell.length_b   1.000
_cell.length_c   1.000
_cell.angle_alpha   90.00
_cell.angle_beta   90.00
_cell.angle_gamma   90.00
#
_symmetry.space_group_name_H-M   'P 1'
#
loop_
_entity.id
_entity.type
_entity.pdbx_description
1 polymer ?
#
loop_
_entity_poly.entity_id
_entity_poly.type
_entity_poly.pdbx_seq_one_letter_code
_entity_poly.pdbx_strand_id
1 'polypeptide(L)'
;IFDEKNTISMSDFVQQVNKKRAIQGELARSISMIAGVESAHVMVVMPETRLIVDESRKPTAAVRLNLRQEGMLGKEAVNSIRFLVANSVPGLSHGNVSVADNFGNVLAANDETGSFTGMSDKRLDAQANLEKYLAHKVETMLTSVLGPDQVRVEVSAEIDHDQVTHMTEKYDPEGSVTNTVTEKIEINGDTRPSSGGVPGTPANANVSTNNAGGALSNNQQDKREKIYSMNNSRSTTNVVKAAGTVKRVTASVLVNAGAEPRAPAAMTQLTNIVQNALGLHTDGNTIRKDNIIVAEMAFNRAYIAEAQAQLSSAATKSMISDILRNALYVLLGAGALWVFVRLVKG
;
A
#
# COMPACT_ATOMS: atom_id res chain seq x y z
N ILE A 1 -52.77 11.71 -12.23
CA ILE A 1 -53.81 11.65 -11.18
C ILE A 1 -53.40 10.56 -10.18
N PHE A 2 -52.46 10.88 -9.30
CA PHE A 2 -52.13 10.19 -8.03
C PHE A 2 -51.16 11.10 -7.26
N ASP A 3 -51.54 12.37 -7.18
CA ASP A 3 -50.89 13.33 -6.28
C ASP A 3 -51.84 13.48 -5.10
N GLU A 4 -51.31 13.47 -3.88
CA GLU A 4 -52.02 13.56 -2.60
C GLU A 4 -52.83 12.32 -2.15
N LYS A 5 -52.20 11.43 -1.35
CA LYS A 5 -52.90 10.71 -0.27
C LYS A 5 -51.93 10.15 0.78
N ASN A 6 -51.99 10.77 1.97
CA ASN A 6 -51.61 10.29 3.31
C ASN A 6 -50.12 10.04 3.63
N THR A 7 -49.51 11.04 4.28
CA THR A 7 -48.09 11.14 4.64
C THR A 7 -47.72 10.73 6.08
N ILE A 8 -48.54 9.98 6.82
CA ILE A 8 -48.26 9.68 8.26
C ILE A 8 -48.14 8.17 8.61
N SER A 9 -48.30 7.23 7.67
CA SER A 9 -48.04 5.79 7.92
C SER A 9 -47.19 5.11 6.86
N MET A 10 -46.20 5.81 6.29
CA MET A 10 -45.15 5.13 5.55
C MET A 10 -44.26 4.37 6.54
N SER A 11 -44.41 3.04 6.59
CA SER A 11 -43.53 2.13 7.33
C SER A 11 -42.06 2.42 6.97
N ASP A 12 -41.17 2.40 7.97
CA ASP A 12 -39.71 2.58 7.80
C ASP A 12 -39.14 1.70 6.68
N PHE A 13 -39.72 0.51 6.48
CA PHE A 13 -39.37 -0.40 5.39
C PHE A 13 -39.60 0.23 4.01
N VAL A 14 -40.73 0.88 3.80
CA VAL A 14 -41.07 1.53 2.52
C VAL A 14 -40.12 2.70 2.24
N GLN A 15 -39.78 3.49 3.27
CA GLN A 15 -38.81 4.57 3.15
C GLN A 15 -37.42 4.04 2.77
N GLN A 16 -36.96 2.96 3.42
CA GLN A 16 -35.66 2.35 3.13
C GLN A 16 -35.58 1.79 1.71
N VAL A 17 -36.64 1.12 1.25
CA VAL A 17 -36.72 0.59 -0.13
C VAL A 17 -36.72 1.73 -1.15
N ASN A 18 -37.48 2.80 -0.92
CA ASN A 18 -37.51 3.96 -1.82
C ASN A 18 -36.16 4.68 -1.86
N LYS A 19 -35.52 4.89 -0.70
CA LYS A 19 -34.16 5.46 -0.62
C LYS A 19 -33.16 4.62 -1.39
N LYS A 20 -33.20 3.29 -1.22
CA LYS A 20 -32.31 2.36 -1.94
C LYS A 20 -32.50 2.46 -3.46
N ARG A 21 -33.74 2.46 -3.94
CA ARG A 21 -34.05 2.61 -5.37
C ARG A 21 -33.59 3.95 -5.92
N ALA A 22 -33.78 5.04 -5.16
CA ALA A 22 -33.33 6.37 -5.54
C ALA A 22 -31.81 6.43 -5.71
N ILE A 23 -31.05 5.90 -4.75
CA ILE A 23 -29.58 5.86 -4.82
C ILE A 23 -29.10 5.03 -6.02
N GLN A 24 -29.69 3.86 -6.25
CA GLN A 24 -29.34 3.00 -7.39
C GLN A 24 -29.62 3.67 -8.74
N GLY A 25 -30.77 4.35 -8.85
CA GLY A 25 -31.15 5.09 -10.06
C GLY A 25 -30.25 6.29 -10.31
N GLU A 26 -29.89 7.05 -9.27
CA GLU A 26 -29.02 8.21 -9.40
C GLU A 26 -27.58 7.80 -9.75
N LEU A 27 -27.05 6.77 -9.09
CA LEU A 27 -25.74 6.20 -9.42
C LEU A 27 -25.68 5.72 -10.87
N ALA A 28 -26.73 5.02 -11.33
CA ALA A 28 -26.82 4.58 -12.72
C ALA A 28 -26.76 5.75 -13.70
N ARG A 29 -27.47 6.85 -13.41
CA ARG A 29 -27.44 8.08 -14.23
C ARG A 29 -26.08 8.75 -14.20
N SER A 30 -25.48 8.93 -13.03
CA SER A 30 -24.15 9.54 -12.90
C SER A 30 -23.07 8.73 -13.64
N ILE A 31 -23.08 7.39 -13.53
CA ILE A 31 -22.12 6.52 -14.22
C ILE A 31 -22.32 6.58 -15.74
N SER A 32 -23.56 6.68 -16.23
CA SER A 32 -23.84 6.81 -17.66
C SER A 32 -23.32 8.12 -18.30
N MET A 33 -22.97 9.13 -17.50
CA MET A 33 -22.34 10.36 -18.00
C MET A 33 -20.84 10.20 -18.29
N ILE A 34 -20.24 9.09 -17.87
CA ILE A 34 -18.82 8.81 -18.12
C ILE A 34 -18.63 8.45 -19.60
N ALA A 35 -17.60 9.05 -20.22
CA ALA A 35 -17.27 8.78 -21.62
C ALA A 35 -17.04 7.28 -21.86
N GLY A 36 -17.69 6.73 -22.89
CA GLY A 36 -17.61 5.31 -23.24
C GLY A 36 -18.71 4.44 -22.61
N VAL A 37 -19.42 4.92 -21.59
CA VAL A 37 -20.57 4.23 -20.99
C VAL A 37 -21.86 4.67 -21.70
N GLU A 38 -22.61 3.72 -22.24
CA GLU A 38 -23.93 3.97 -22.85
C GLU A 38 -25.05 3.93 -21.81
N SER A 39 -25.00 2.93 -20.93
CA SER A 39 -25.90 2.84 -19.78
C SER A 39 -25.26 2.03 -18.67
N ALA A 40 -25.74 2.24 -17.44
CA ALA A 40 -25.26 1.52 -16.26
C ALA A 40 -26.43 1.00 -15.43
N HIS A 41 -26.23 -0.14 -14.79
CA HIS A 41 -27.17 -0.69 -13.83
C HIS A 41 -26.44 -1.00 -12.52
N VAL A 42 -26.93 -0.45 -11.41
CA VAL A 42 -26.29 -0.54 -10.10
C VAL A 42 -27.18 -1.30 -9.13
N MET A 43 -26.65 -2.38 -8.57
CA MET A 43 -27.30 -3.20 -7.57
C MET A 43 -26.54 -3.05 -6.25
N VAL A 44 -27.20 -2.48 -5.24
CA VAL A 44 -26.64 -2.32 -3.89
C VAL A 44 -27.32 -3.31 -2.95
N VAL A 45 -26.54 -4.01 -2.13
CA VAL A 45 -27.02 -4.90 -1.06
C VAL A 45 -26.57 -4.32 0.26
N MET A 46 -27.53 -3.93 1.09
CA MET A 46 -27.29 -3.45 2.45
C MET A 46 -27.77 -4.53 3.43
N PRO A 47 -26.96 -4.88 4.45
CA PRO A 47 -27.37 -5.81 5.50
C PRO A 47 -28.50 -5.21 6.35
N GLU A 48 -29.37 -6.06 6.90
CA GLU A 48 -30.39 -5.64 7.86
C GLU A 48 -29.75 -5.25 9.20
N THR A 49 -30.13 -4.10 9.76
CA THR A 49 -29.69 -3.66 11.08
C THR A 49 -30.45 -4.46 12.14
N ARG A 50 -29.86 -5.52 12.69
CA ARG A 50 -30.39 -6.23 13.86
C ARG A 50 -29.70 -5.68 15.12
N LEU A 51 -30.43 -5.64 16.24
CA LEU A 51 -29.93 -5.19 17.56
C LEU A 51 -28.72 -5.99 18.07
N ILE A 52 -28.47 -7.17 17.49
CA ILE A 52 -27.25 -7.95 17.65
C ILE A 52 -26.43 -7.73 16.38
N VAL A 53 -25.42 -6.86 16.47
CA VAL A 53 -24.55 -6.51 15.35
C VAL A 53 -23.66 -7.72 15.06
N ASP A 54 -23.99 -8.44 14.00
CA ASP A 54 -23.00 -9.31 13.34
C ASP A 54 -22.10 -8.40 12.50
N GLU A 55 -20.98 -7.97 13.10
CA GLU A 55 -20.00 -7.04 12.51
C GLU A 55 -19.38 -7.59 11.20
N SER A 56 -19.67 -8.85 10.85
CA SER A 56 -19.17 -9.53 9.66
C SER A 56 -19.87 -9.15 8.36
N ARG A 57 -21.10 -8.63 8.37
CA ARG A 57 -21.85 -8.37 7.12
C ARG A 57 -21.63 -6.95 6.63
N LYS A 58 -20.72 -6.78 5.68
CA LYS A 58 -20.47 -5.49 5.02
C LYS A 58 -21.44 -5.30 3.84
N PRO A 59 -21.86 -4.07 3.54
CA PRO A 59 -22.56 -3.76 2.29
C PRO A 59 -21.72 -4.17 1.07
N THR A 60 -22.40 -4.56 -0.01
CA THR A 60 -21.79 -4.90 -1.31
C THR A 60 -22.55 -4.24 -2.45
N ALA A 61 -21.87 -4.04 -3.58
CA ALA A 61 -22.52 -3.54 -4.79
C ALA A 61 -21.98 -4.24 -6.04
N ALA A 62 -22.86 -4.36 -7.05
CA ALA A 62 -22.52 -4.84 -8.38
C ALA A 62 -22.96 -3.79 -9.41
N VAL A 63 -22.05 -3.44 -10.31
CA VAL A 63 -22.27 -2.48 -11.38
C VAL A 63 -22.12 -3.21 -12.71
N ARG A 64 -23.17 -3.17 -13.53
CA ARG A 64 -23.13 -3.63 -14.91
C ARG A 64 -23.06 -2.42 -15.83
N LEU A 65 -22.05 -2.38 -16.69
CA LEU A 65 -21.86 -1.34 -17.67
C LEU A 65 -22.23 -1.87 -19.06
N ASN A 66 -22.96 -1.06 -19.81
CA ASN A 66 -23.09 -1.24 -21.25
C ASN A 66 -22.14 -0.23 -21.90
N LEU A 67 -21.08 -0.74 -22.51
CA LEU A 67 -20.05 0.04 -23.17
C LEU A 67 -20.30 0.09 -24.67
N ARG A 68 -19.95 1.22 -25.29
CA ARG A 68 -20.11 1.43 -26.74
C ARG A 68 -19.22 0.51 -27.57
N GLN A 69 -18.04 0.19 -27.06
CA GLN A 69 -17.08 -0.71 -27.68
C GLN A 69 -16.26 -1.40 -26.57
N GLU A 70 -15.83 -2.62 -26.86
CA GLU A 70 -14.97 -3.41 -25.97
C GLU A 70 -13.66 -2.66 -25.67
N GLY A 71 -13.26 -2.65 -24.40
CA GLY A 71 -11.99 -2.05 -23.97
C GLY A 71 -11.93 -0.51 -23.98
N MET A 72 -13.04 0.20 -24.22
CA MET A 72 -13.04 1.68 -24.20
C MET A 72 -12.76 2.28 -22.81
N LEU A 73 -13.02 1.52 -21.74
CA LEU A 73 -12.94 2.02 -20.36
C LEU A 73 -11.61 1.63 -19.72
N GLY A 74 -10.78 2.63 -19.40
CA GLY A 74 -9.50 2.42 -18.70
C GLY A 74 -9.65 2.03 -17.23
N LYS A 75 -8.60 1.46 -16.63
CA LYS A 75 -8.56 1.07 -15.21
C LYS A 75 -8.87 2.25 -14.28
N GLU A 76 -8.44 3.45 -14.62
CA GLU A 76 -8.68 4.68 -13.87
C GLU A 76 -10.18 5.00 -13.80
N ALA A 77 -10.88 4.93 -14.93
CA ALA A 77 -12.31 5.19 -14.98
C ALA A 77 -13.12 4.12 -14.21
N VAL A 78 -12.72 2.85 -14.31
CA VAL A 78 -13.31 1.76 -13.52
C VAL A 78 -13.12 2.00 -12.01
N ASN A 79 -11.93 2.43 -11.59
CA ASN A 79 -11.66 2.79 -10.20
C ASN A 79 -12.50 4.00 -9.75
N SER A 80 -12.63 5.03 -10.58
CA SER A 80 -13.50 6.18 -10.30
C SER A 80 -14.96 5.76 -10.09
N ILE A 81 -15.49 4.85 -10.90
CA ILE A 81 -16.83 4.27 -10.73
C ILE A 81 -16.94 3.57 -9.38
N ARG A 82 -15.95 2.74 -9.01
CA ARG A 82 -15.94 2.05 -7.71
C ARG A 82 -15.93 3.02 -6.53
N PHE A 83 -15.12 4.08 -6.59
CA PHE A 83 -15.08 5.10 -5.54
C PHE A 83 -16.37 5.89 -5.45
N LEU A 84 -16.98 6.26 -6.59
CA LEU A 84 -18.27 6.95 -6.62
C LEU A 84 -19.36 6.13 -5.93
N VAL A 85 -19.44 4.83 -6.25
CA VAL A 85 -20.43 3.92 -5.64
C VAL A 85 -20.16 3.71 -4.15
N ALA A 86 -18.90 3.48 -3.77
CA ALA A 86 -18.51 3.31 -2.37
C ALA A 86 -18.85 4.54 -1.51
N ASN A 87 -18.53 5.74 -2.00
CA ASN A 87 -18.81 6.98 -1.27
C ASN A 87 -20.31 7.33 -1.20
N SER A 88 -21.12 6.77 -2.10
CA SER A 88 -22.56 7.04 -2.15
C SER A 88 -23.38 6.11 -1.25
N VAL A 89 -22.79 5.03 -0.75
CA VAL A 89 -23.47 4.04 0.09
C VAL A 89 -22.78 3.94 1.45
N PRO A 90 -23.48 4.22 2.57
CA PRO A 90 -22.89 4.13 3.90
C PRO A 90 -22.31 2.74 4.19
N GLY A 91 -21.06 2.69 4.65
CA GLY A 91 -20.37 1.45 5.02
C GLY A 91 -19.90 0.57 3.86
N LEU A 92 -20.09 1.00 2.61
CA LEU A 92 -19.59 0.29 1.43
C LEU A 92 -18.12 0.66 1.17
N SER A 93 -17.24 -0.33 1.12
CA SER A 93 -15.85 -0.12 0.69
C SER A 93 -15.73 -0.25 -0.82
N HIS A 94 -14.75 0.42 -1.44
CA HIS A 94 -14.49 0.28 -2.87
C HIS A 94 -14.06 -1.14 -3.29
N GLY A 95 -13.58 -1.96 -2.35
CA GLY A 95 -13.22 -3.37 -2.58
C GLY A 95 -14.46 -4.23 -2.78
N ASN A 96 -15.55 -3.88 -2.09
CA ASN A 96 -16.84 -4.56 -2.13
C ASN A 96 -17.72 -4.19 -3.34
N VAL A 97 -17.15 -3.57 -4.38
CA VAL A 97 -17.84 -3.14 -5.59
C VAL A 97 -17.30 -3.90 -6.79
N SER A 98 -18.11 -4.79 -7.35
CA SER A 98 -17.78 -5.47 -8.61
C SER A 98 -18.28 -4.67 -9.81
N VAL A 99 -17.48 -4.65 -10.88
CA VAL A 99 -17.80 -3.96 -12.13
C VAL A 99 -17.60 -4.94 -13.28
N ALA A 100 -18.64 -5.13 -14.09
CA ALA A 100 -18.61 -5.97 -15.28
C ALA A 100 -19.21 -5.24 -16.48
N ASP A 101 -18.77 -5.59 -17.68
CA ASP A 101 -19.29 -5.05 -18.94
C ASP A 101 -20.32 -5.98 -19.62
N ASN A 102 -20.87 -5.52 -20.74
CA ASN A 102 -21.81 -6.25 -21.60
C ASN A 102 -21.13 -7.27 -22.53
N PHE A 103 -19.79 -7.29 -22.61
CA PHE A 103 -19.01 -8.25 -23.39
C PHE A 103 -18.60 -9.48 -22.55
N GLY A 104 -18.90 -9.48 -21.25
CA GLY A 104 -18.59 -10.57 -20.34
C GLY A 104 -17.28 -10.40 -19.57
N ASN A 105 -16.62 -9.25 -19.70
CA ASN A 105 -15.39 -8.94 -18.98
C ASN A 105 -15.69 -8.42 -17.58
N VAL A 106 -15.01 -8.99 -16.58
CA VAL A 106 -14.99 -8.44 -15.23
C VAL A 106 -13.89 -7.39 -15.16
N LEU A 107 -14.27 -6.12 -15.14
CA LEU A 107 -13.34 -4.98 -15.13
C LEU A 107 -12.77 -4.73 -13.73
N ALA A 108 -13.55 -5.05 -12.69
CA ALA A 108 -13.08 -5.09 -11.31
C ALA A 108 -13.85 -6.18 -10.55
N ALA A 109 -13.10 -7.14 -9.99
CA ALA A 109 -13.67 -8.13 -9.09
C ALA A 109 -13.91 -7.52 -7.71
N ASN A 110 -14.80 -8.14 -6.94
CA ASN A 110 -14.93 -7.84 -5.52
C ASN A 110 -13.64 -8.33 -4.84
N ASP A 111 -12.77 -7.39 -4.49
CA ASP A 111 -11.60 -7.64 -3.67
C ASP A 111 -12.10 -7.71 -2.23
N GLU A 112 -12.58 -8.88 -1.80
CA GLU A 112 -12.62 -9.14 -0.37
C GLU A 112 -11.19 -8.90 0.15
N THR A 113 -11.06 -7.92 1.05
CA THR A 113 -9.81 -7.63 1.75
C THR A 113 -9.33 -8.92 2.41
N GLY A 114 -8.40 -9.63 1.77
CA GLY A 114 -7.92 -10.94 2.22
C GLY A 114 -7.93 -12.07 1.18
N SER A 115 -8.56 -11.90 0.00
CA SER A 115 -8.45 -12.91 -1.06
C SER A 115 -7.02 -12.98 -1.59
N PHE A 116 -6.43 -14.18 -1.55
CA PHE A 116 -5.03 -14.45 -1.93
C PHE A 116 -4.71 -14.00 -3.36
N THR A 117 -5.68 -14.07 -4.27
CA THR A 117 -5.52 -13.69 -5.68
C THR A 117 -5.41 -12.17 -5.85
N GLY A 118 -6.32 -11.39 -5.28
CA GLY A 118 -6.31 -9.92 -5.39
C GLY A 118 -5.12 -9.26 -4.67
N MET A 119 -4.60 -9.89 -3.61
CA MET A 119 -3.35 -9.46 -2.98
C MET A 119 -2.14 -9.73 -3.89
N SER A 120 -2.13 -10.86 -4.61
CA SER A 120 -1.04 -11.23 -5.50
C SER A 120 -0.98 -10.32 -6.74
N ASP A 121 -2.12 -9.99 -7.33
CA ASP A 121 -2.19 -9.10 -8.50
C ASP A 121 -1.68 -7.69 -8.15
N LYS A 122 -2.05 -7.16 -6.99
CA LYS A 122 -1.55 -5.85 -6.52
C LYS A 122 -0.04 -5.84 -6.28
N ARG A 123 0.52 -6.97 -5.82
CA ARG A 123 1.98 -7.12 -5.63
C ARG A 123 2.70 -7.13 -6.97
N LEU A 124 2.15 -7.84 -7.96
CA LEU A 124 2.69 -7.87 -9.32
C LEU A 124 2.61 -6.50 -10.01
N ASP A 125 1.47 -5.81 -9.89
CA ASP A 125 1.29 -4.45 -10.43
C ASP A 125 2.27 -3.46 -9.76
N ALA A 126 2.46 -3.55 -8.44
CA ALA A 126 3.43 -2.71 -7.72
C ALA A 126 4.88 -2.98 -8.18
N GLN A 127 5.24 -4.25 -8.37
CA GLN A 127 6.54 -4.65 -8.90
C GLN A 127 6.76 -4.09 -10.31
N ALA A 128 5.82 -4.30 -11.24
CA ALA A 128 5.91 -3.82 -12.61
C ALA A 128 6.02 -2.29 -12.70
N ASN A 129 5.28 -1.56 -11.85
CA ASN A 129 5.37 -0.11 -11.77
C ASN A 129 6.74 0.37 -11.27
N LEU A 130 7.31 -0.32 -10.28
CA LEU A 130 8.66 -0.02 -9.78
C LEU A 130 9.72 -0.29 -10.86
N GLU A 131 9.64 -1.43 -11.54
CA GLU A 131 10.55 -1.81 -12.63
C GLU A 131 10.50 -0.79 -13.76
N LYS A 132 9.29 -0.40 -14.21
CA LYS A 132 9.09 0.62 -15.24
C LYS A 132 9.62 1.99 -14.82
N TYR A 133 9.39 2.39 -13.58
CA TYR A 133 9.90 3.66 -13.04
C TYR A 133 11.43 3.69 -13.04
N LEU A 134 12.07 2.62 -12.58
CA LEU A 134 13.53 2.51 -12.56
C LEU A 134 14.12 2.48 -13.97
N ALA A 135 13.52 1.72 -14.89
CA ALA A 135 13.93 1.67 -16.29
C ALA A 135 13.85 3.06 -16.95
N HIS A 136 12.72 3.75 -16.79
CA HIS A 136 12.51 5.08 -17.35
C HIS A 136 13.48 6.13 -16.79
N LYS A 137 13.80 6.06 -15.49
CA LYS A 137 14.77 6.94 -14.85
C LYS A 137 16.15 6.81 -15.49
N VAL A 138 16.62 5.58 -15.70
CA VAL A 138 17.92 5.30 -16.35
C VAL A 138 17.90 5.69 -17.82
N GLU A 139 16.84 5.32 -18.54
CA GLU A 139 16.68 5.66 -19.96
C GLU A 139 16.74 7.17 -20.19
N THR A 140 16.03 7.95 -19.37
CA THR A 140 16.01 9.42 -19.47
C THR A 140 17.40 10.03 -19.25
N MET A 141 18.14 9.55 -18.24
CA MET A 141 19.51 10.01 -17.99
C MET A 141 20.44 9.69 -19.16
N LEU A 142 20.43 8.45 -19.64
CA LEU A 142 21.32 8.03 -20.72
C LEU A 142 20.94 8.64 -22.08
N THR A 143 19.66 8.88 -22.32
CA THR A 143 19.15 9.57 -23.52
C THR A 143 19.70 10.99 -23.65
N SER A 144 19.89 11.70 -22.53
CA SER A 144 20.47 13.05 -22.55
C SER A 144 21.92 13.10 -23.04
N VAL A 145 22.67 12.01 -22.89
CA VAL A 145 24.09 11.91 -23.27
C VAL A 145 24.26 11.25 -24.64
N LEU A 146 23.49 10.18 -24.90
CA LEU A 146 23.66 9.33 -26.08
C LEU A 146 22.71 9.71 -27.22
N GLY A 147 21.63 10.43 -26.92
CA GLY A 147 20.58 10.78 -27.86
C GLY A 147 19.39 9.82 -27.81
N PRO A 148 18.26 10.21 -28.43
CA PRO A 148 17.05 9.41 -28.45
C PRO A 148 17.29 8.07 -29.15
N ASP A 149 16.61 7.04 -28.65
CA ASP A 149 16.59 5.70 -29.24
C ASP A 149 17.97 5.01 -29.33
N GLN A 150 18.97 5.47 -28.55
CA GLN A 150 20.30 4.85 -28.47
C GLN A 150 20.43 3.89 -27.29
N VAL A 151 19.41 3.75 -26.45
CA VAL A 151 19.48 3.03 -25.19
C VAL A 151 18.22 2.17 -25.02
N ARG A 152 18.41 0.96 -24.50
CA ARG A 152 17.32 0.11 -24.00
C ARG A 152 17.68 -0.36 -22.60
N VAL A 153 16.74 -0.22 -21.68
CA VAL A 153 16.94 -0.55 -20.28
C VAL A 153 15.86 -1.52 -19.86
N GLU A 154 16.26 -2.66 -19.31
CA GLU A 154 15.39 -3.59 -18.64
C GLU A 154 15.82 -3.71 -17.18
N VAL A 155 14.85 -3.60 -16.27
CA VAL A 155 15.07 -3.68 -14.83
C VAL A 155 14.13 -4.73 -14.27
N SER A 156 14.66 -5.62 -13.44
CA SER A 156 13.87 -6.54 -12.63
C SER A 156 14.14 -6.28 -11.15
N ALA A 157 13.07 -6.21 -10.36
CA ALA A 157 13.13 -5.90 -8.93
C ALA A 157 12.43 -7.00 -8.11
N GLU A 158 13.16 -7.58 -7.17
CA GLU A 158 12.62 -8.51 -6.18
C GLU A 158 12.21 -7.72 -4.92
N ILE A 159 10.93 -7.79 -4.56
CA ILE A 159 10.37 -7.08 -3.40
C ILE A 159 10.06 -8.11 -2.30
N ASP A 160 10.51 -7.82 -1.09
CA ASP A 160 10.14 -8.55 0.12
C ASP A 160 8.75 -8.11 0.58
N HIS A 161 7.81 -9.05 0.58
CA HIS A 161 6.42 -8.82 0.94
C HIS A 161 6.08 -9.27 2.37
N ASP A 162 7.09 -9.73 3.12
CA ASP A 162 6.89 -10.21 4.47
C ASP A 162 6.80 -9.04 5.44
N GLN A 163 5.71 -9.01 6.21
CA GLN A 163 5.57 -8.11 7.34
C GLN A 163 6.06 -8.84 8.59
N VAL A 164 7.19 -8.38 9.15
CA VAL A 164 7.77 -8.97 10.36
C VAL A 164 7.64 -7.97 11.51
N THR A 165 7.06 -8.42 12.61
CA THR A 165 6.98 -7.65 13.86
C THR A 165 8.00 -8.22 14.84
N HIS A 166 9.06 -7.45 15.13
CA HIS A 166 10.04 -7.80 16.14
C HIS A 166 9.68 -7.13 17.46
N MET A 167 9.38 -7.94 18.47
CA MET A 167 9.24 -7.50 19.85
C MET A 167 10.50 -7.88 20.61
N THR A 168 11.33 -6.88 20.91
CA THR A 168 12.52 -7.08 21.75
C THR A 168 12.23 -6.58 23.14
N GLU A 169 12.35 -7.47 24.11
CA GLU A 169 12.26 -7.15 25.53
C GLU A 169 13.65 -7.22 26.15
N LYS A 170 14.17 -6.06 26.56
CA LYS A 170 15.47 -5.96 27.22
C LYS A 170 15.28 -5.60 28.68
N TYR A 171 15.87 -6.41 29.55
CA TYR A 171 16.00 -6.15 30.98
C TYR A 171 17.36 -5.54 31.24
N ASP A 172 17.40 -4.41 31.95
CA ASP A 172 18.65 -3.84 32.45
C ASP A 172 18.90 -4.38 33.87
N PRO A 173 19.96 -5.18 34.08
CA PRO A 173 20.28 -5.74 35.39
C PRO A 173 20.85 -4.71 36.38
N GLU A 174 21.36 -3.57 35.91
CA GLU A 174 22.01 -2.55 36.75
C GLU A 174 21.05 -1.43 37.19
N GLY A 175 19.92 -1.27 36.49
CA GLY A 175 18.89 -0.28 36.78
C GLY A 175 17.84 -0.71 37.81
N SER A 176 18.13 -1.70 38.65
CA SER A 176 17.16 -2.22 39.63
C SER A 176 16.91 -1.18 40.73
N VAL A 177 15.69 -0.65 40.82
CA VAL A 177 15.27 0.22 41.93
C VAL A 177 14.61 -0.64 43.00
N THR A 178 15.16 -0.62 44.22
CA THR A 178 14.59 -1.31 45.39
C THR A 178 13.29 -0.61 45.77
N ASN A 179 12.14 -1.26 45.55
CA ASN A 179 10.84 -0.63 45.81
C ASN A 179 10.40 -0.77 47.26
N THR A 180 10.85 -1.81 47.98
CA THR A 180 10.52 -1.98 49.40
C THR A 180 11.61 -2.79 50.10
N VAL A 181 12.03 -2.27 51.25
CA VAL A 181 12.85 -2.99 52.21
C VAL A 181 11.96 -3.23 53.43
N THR A 182 11.50 -4.46 53.62
CA THR A 182 10.82 -4.84 54.86
C THR A 182 11.87 -5.39 55.80
N GLU A 183 12.13 -4.66 56.88
CA GLU A 183 13.00 -5.07 57.96
C GLU A 183 12.14 -5.46 59.16
N LYS A 184 12.13 -6.76 59.50
CA LYS A 184 11.46 -7.27 60.69
C LYS A 184 12.51 -7.50 61.76
N ILE A 185 12.41 -6.74 62.85
CA ILE A 185 13.24 -6.91 64.05
C ILE A 185 12.32 -7.49 65.11
N GLU A 186 12.55 -8.74 65.49
CA GLU A 186 11.88 -9.36 66.63
C GLU A 186 12.83 -9.31 67.84
N ILE A 187 12.43 -8.52 68.84
CA ILE A 187 13.10 -8.39 70.14
C ILE A 187 12.24 -9.15 71.14
N ASN A 188 12.59 -10.42 71.41
CA ASN A 188 11.88 -11.20 72.43
C ASN A 188 12.56 -10.98 73.79
N GLY A 189 12.01 -10.07 74.58
CA GLY A 189 12.33 -9.94 76.01
C GLY A 189 11.29 -10.69 76.84
N ASP A 190 11.50 -11.97 77.13
CA ASP A 190 10.61 -12.74 78.00
C ASP A 190 11.01 -12.47 79.47
N THR A 191 10.32 -11.53 80.13
CA THR A 191 10.41 -11.38 81.58
C THR A 191 9.26 -12.14 82.23
N ARG A 192 9.43 -13.45 82.40
CA ARG A 192 8.52 -14.25 83.24
C ARG A 192 9.02 -14.26 84.69
N PRO A 193 8.31 -13.64 85.65
CA PRO A 193 8.45 -14.10 87.03
C PRO A 193 7.90 -15.52 87.08
N SER A 194 8.74 -16.48 87.45
CA SER A 194 8.32 -17.86 87.72
C SER A 194 7.33 -17.85 88.88
N SER A 195 6.03 -18.00 88.58
CA SER A 195 5.00 -18.27 89.58
C SER A 195 5.05 -19.75 89.91
N GLY A 196 5.73 -20.09 91.00
CA GLY A 196 5.66 -21.40 91.62
C GLY A 196 4.35 -21.56 92.40
N GLY A 197 3.58 -22.59 92.09
CA GLY A 197 2.47 -23.05 92.92
C GLY A 197 1.44 -23.90 92.15
N VAL A 198 1.38 -25.19 92.43
CA VAL A 198 0.32 -26.11 91.97
C VAL A 198 -0.97 -25.90 92.79
N PRO A 199 -2.14 -25.68 92.16
CA PRO A 199 -3.41 -25.54 92.87
C PRO A 199 -3.90 -26.88 93.47
N GLY A 200 -4.15 -26.97 94.78
CA GLY A 200 -4.93 -28.09 95.34
C GLY A 200 -4.62 -28.68 96.73
N THR A 201 -3.95 -28.00 97.66
CA THR A 201 -3.84 -28.52 99.06
C THR A 201 -4.01 -27.41 100.12
N PRO A 202 -4.64 -27.70 101.28
CA PRO A 202 -4.92 -26.70 102.31
C PRO A 202 -3.66 -26.26 103.08
N ALA A 203 -3.67 -24.99 103.47
CA ALA A 203 -2.59 -24.28 104.14
C ALA A 203 -2.35 -24.76 105.59
N ASN A 204 -1.18 -25.37 105.85
CA ASN A 204 -0.26 -25.03 106.94
C ASN A 204 0.88 -26.07 107.02
N ALA A 205 2.08 -25.71 106.58
CA ALA A 205 3.31 -26.32 107.06
C ALA A 205 4.41 -25.25 107.02
N ASN A 206 4.67 -24.71 108.20
CA ASN A 206 5.71 -23.74 108.47
C ASN A 206 7.07 -24.45 108.43
N VAL A 207 7.92 -24.15 107.45
CA VAL A 207 9.39 -24.35 107.56
C VAL A 207 10.10 -23.22 106.83
N SER A 208 10.77 -22.42 107.63
CA SER A 208 11.69 -21.36 107.25
C SER A 208 13.01 -21.98 106.79
N THR A 209 13.51 -21.61 105.61
CA THR A 209 14.95 -21.64 105.33
C THR A 209 15.36 -20.45 104.48
N ASN A 210 16.35 -19.74 105.01
CA ASN A 210 17.00 -18.52 104.55
C ASN A 210 17.70 -18.64 103.17
N ASN A 211 17.57 -17.55 102.40
CA ASN A 211 18.64 -16.73 101.83
C ASN A 211 19.69 -17.36 100.90
N ALA A 212 19.69 -16.94 99.63
CA ALA A 212 20.91 -16.58 98.87
C ALA A 212 20.54 -15.87 97.55
N GLY A 213 21.16 -14.71 97.31
CA GLY A 213 20.93 -13.88 96.13
C GLY A 213 21.51 -14.46 94.84
N GLY A 214 21.03 -13.92 93.72
CA GLY A 214 21.58 -14.13 92.39
C GLY A 214 20.87 -13.21 91.42
N ALA A 215 21.59 -12.22 90.90
CA ALA A 215 21.11 -11.20 89.98
C ALA A 215 20.43 -11.81 88.75
N LEU A 216 19.32 -11.19 88.33
CA LEU A 216 18.59 -11.50 87.11
C LEU A 216 19.51 -11.27 85.89
N SER A 217 19.80 -12.33 85.13
CA SER A 217 20.44 -12.22 83.82
C SER A 217 19.36 -12.09 82.76
N ASN A 218 19.24 -10.91 82.16
CA ASN A 218 18.40 -10.71 80.98
C ASN A 218 19.07 -11.39 79.78
N ASN A 219 18.44 -12.44 79.26
CA ASN A 219 18.85 -13.05 78.00
C ASN A 219 18.03 -12.40 76.86
N GLN A 220 18.67 -11.48 76.14
CA GLN A 220 18.08 -10.76 75.02
C GLN A 220 18.50 -11.46 73.72
N GLN A 221 17.54 -12.00 72.96
CA GLN A 221 17.82 -12.65 71.68
C GLN A 221 17.18 -11.85 70.54
N ASP A 222 18.02 -11.32 69.65
CA ASP A 222 17.60 -10.49 68.53
C ASP A 222 17.60 -11.30 67.23
N LYS A 223 16.45 -11.35 66.54
CA LYS A 223 16.32 -11.93 65.20
C LYS A 223 15.97 -10.83 64.21
N ARG A 224 16.77 -10.71 63.14
CA ARG A 224 16.58 -9.72 62.08
C ARG A 224 16.38 -10.41 60.75
N GLU A 225 15.25 -10.18 60.11
CA GLU A 225 14.92 -10.68 58.77
C GLU A 225 14.73 -9.49 57.83
N LYS A 226 15.37 -9.55 56.65
CA LYS A 226 15.33 -8.49 55.65
C LYS A 226 14.97 -9.07 54.28
N ILE A 227 13.80 -8.68 53.77
CA ILE A 227 13.31 -9.09 52.46
C ILE A 227 13.48 -7.92 51.50
N TYR A 228 14.18 -8.15 50.38
CA TYR A 228 14.36 -7.18 49.30
C TYR A 228 13.45 -7.56 48.13
N SER A 229 12.60 -6.62 47.70
CA SER A 229 11.83 -6.75 46.46
C SER A 229 12.36 -5.75 45.43
N MET A 230 12.85 -6.25 44.29
CA MET A 230 13.42 -5.47 43.20
C MET A 230 12.57 -5.64 41.94
N ASN A 231 12.24 -4.54 41.25
CA ASN A 231 11.68 -4.58 39.90
C ASN A 231 12.77 -4.11 38.93
N ASN A 232 13.10 -4.93 37.94
CA ASN A 232 14.05 -4.54 36.89
C ASN A 232 13.37 -3.58 35.91
N SER A 233 14.10 -2.58 35.43
CA SER A 233 13.61 -1.72 34.36
C SER A 233 13.45 -2.56 33.08
N ARG A 234 12.22 -2.54 32.53
CA ARG A 234 11.84 -3.23 31.30
C ARG A 234 11.77 -2.22 30.17
N SER A 235 12.58 -2.40 29.14
CA SER A 235 12.43 -1.67 27.88
C SER A 235 11.86 -2.59 26.82
N THR A 236 10.71 -2.21 26.26
CA THR A 236 10.04 -2.95 25.18
C THR A 236 10.17 -2.15 23.89
N THR A 237 10.92 -2.67 22.93
CA THR A 237 11.02 -2.08 21.59
C THR A 237 10.18 -2.90 20.62
N ASN A 238 9.17 -2.27 20.03
CA ASN A 238 8.37 -2.86 18.97
C ASN A 238 8.82 -2.29 17.62
N VAL A 239 9.37 -3.13 16.75
CA VAL A 239 9.80 -2.75 15.40
C VAL A 239 8.92 -3.47 14.39
N VAL A 240 8.09 -2.72 13.67
CA VAL A 240 7.27 -3.23 12.58
C VAL A 240 8.00 -2.98 11.25
N LYS A 241 8.50 -4.05 10.61
CA LYS A 241 9.04 -3.97 9.25
C LYS A 241 7.88 -4.00 8.26
N ALA A 242 7.66 -2.90 7.55
CA ALA A 242 6.63 -2.84 6.52
C ALA A 242 7.00 -3.72 5.32
N ALA A 243 6.00 -4.40 4.75
CA ALA A 243 6.14 -5.10 3.48
C ALA A 243 6.42 -4.09 2.35
N GLY A 244 7.20 -4.49 1.35
CA GLY A 244 7.55 -3.66 0.19
C GLY A 244 9.02 -3.22 0.12
N THR A 245 9.90 -3.73 1.00
CA THR A 245 11.32 -3.42 0.91
C THR A 245 11.94 -4.12 -0.30
N VAL A 246 12.72 -3.40 -1.12
CA VAL A 246 13.40 -3.99 -2.27
C VAL A 246 14.55 -4.87 -1.80
N LYS A 247 14.48 -6.16 -2.11
CA LYS A 247 15.44 -7.19 -1.73
C LYS A 247 16.60 -7.28 -2.72
N ARG A 248 16.31 -7.15 -4.01
CA ARG A 248 17.32 -7.23 -5.08
C ARG A 248 16.86 -6.47 -6.32
N VAL A 249 17.77 -5.80 -6.98
CA VAL A 249 17.56 -5.19 -8.30
C VAL A 249 18.61 -5.71 -9.27
N THR A 250 18.14 -6.14 -10.44
CA THR A 250 18.98 -6.52 -11.56
C THR A 250 18.65 -5.64 -12.75
N ALA A 251 19.66 -5.00 -13.33
CA ALA A 251 19.48 -4.14 -14.50
C ALA A 251 20.35 -4.59 -15.67
N SER A 252 19.75 -4.58 -16.86
CA SER A 252 20.44 -4.80 -18.13
C SER A 252 20.26 -3.56 -18.98
N VAL A 253 21.38 -2.90 -19.28
CA VAL A 253 21.42 -1.70 -20.10
C VAL A 253 22.12 -2.03 -21.40
N LEU A 254 21.40 -1.89 -22.50
CA LEU A 254 21.92 -2.00 -23.85
C LEU A 254 22.14 -0.59 -24.39
N VAL A 255 23.34 -0.33 -24.88
CA VAL A 255 23.71 0.92 -25.55
C VAL A 255 24.00 0.61 -27.01
N ASN A 256 23.48 1.44 -27.91
CA ASN A 256 23.73 1.27 -29.33
C ASN A 256 25.22 1.50 -29.66
N ALA A 257 25.79 0.58 -30.43
CA ALA A 257 27.14 0.71 -30.95
C ALA A 257 27.24 1.90 -31.91
N GLY A 258 28.25 2.75 -31.69
CA GLY A 258 28.61 3.82 -32.62
C GLY A 258 29.33 3.30 -33.87
N ALA A 259 29.83 4.23 -34.70
CA ALA A 259 30.69 3.87 -35.85
C ALA A 259 32.00 3.18 -35.39
N GLU A 260 32.48 3.54 -34.20
CA GLU A 260 33.59 2.89 -33.52
C GLU A 260 33.11 2.36 -32.15
N PRO A 261 33.59 1.17 -31.71
CA PRO A 261 33.33 0.66 -30.37
C PRO A 261 33.81 1.64 -29.30
N ARG A 262 33.03 1.85 -28.24
CA ARG A 262 33.45 2.77 -27.18
C ARG A 262 34.63 2.21 -26.39
N ALA A 263 35.50 3.11 -25.95
CA ALA A 263 36.62 2.75 -25.09
C ALA A 263 36.14 2.10 -23.79
N PRO A 264 36.86 1.10 -23.23
CA PRO A 264 36.46 0.43 -21.99
C PRO A 264 36.24 1.39 -20.81
N ALA A 265 37.02 2.46 -20.72
CA ALA A 265 36.88 3.49 -19.69
C ALA A 265 35.51 4.21 -19.74
N ALA A 266 35.00 4.49 -20.93
CA ALA A 266 33.69 5.10 -21.12
C ALA A 266 32.57 4.14 -20.69
N MET A 267 32.73 2.83 -20.96
CA MET A 267 31.78 1.82 -20.54
C MET A 267 31.73 1.70 -19.01
N THR A 268 32.87 1.74 -18.33
CA THR A 268 32.93 1.78 -16.86
C THR A 268 32.23 3.02 -16.30
N GLN A 269 32.42 4.19 -16.93
CA GLN A 269 31.75 5.42 -16.51
C GLN A 269 30.23 5.32 -16.67
N LEU A 270 29.75 4.77 -17.78
CA LEU A 270 28.32 4.52 -18.00
C LEU A 270 27.76 3.56 -16.93
N THR A 271 28.46 2.46 -16.64
CA THR A 271 28.09 1.53 -15.57
C THR A 271 27.95 2.23 -14.22
N ASN A 272 28.92 3.09 -13.86
CA ASN A 272 28.88 3.84 -12.60
C ASN A 272 27.71 4.83 -12.53
N ILE A 273 27.38 5.49 -13.65
CA ILE A 273 26.23 6.40 -13.73
C ILE A 273 24.93 5.63 -13.50
N VAL A 274 24.76 4.49 -14.18
CA VAL A 274 23.55 3.66 -14.03
C VAL A 274 23.46 3.09 -12.61
N GLN A 275 24.58 2.62 -12.05
CA GLN A 275 24.66 2.12 -10.68
C GLN A 275 24.16 3.18 -9.68
N ASN A 276 24.64 4.42 -9.79
CA ASN A 276 24.21 5.52 -8.94
C ASN A 276 22.74 5.92 -9.19
N ALA A 277 22.29 5.91 -10.45
CA ALA A 277 20.91 6.27 -10.80
C ALA A 277 19.89 5.30 -10.19
N LEU A 278 20.21 4.01 -10.16
CA LEU A 278 19.40 2.94 -9.58
C LEU A 278 19.60 2.78 -8.07
N GLY A 279 20.63 3.40 -7.48
CA GLY A 279 20.98 3.21 -6.08
C GLY A 279 21.38 1.78 -5.76
N LEU A 280 22.04 1.10 -6.70
CA LEU A 280 22.46 -0.28 -6.51
C LEU A 280 23.61 -0.35 -5.53
N HIS A 281 23.54 -1.34 -4.66
CA HIS A 281 24.62 -1.63 -3.72
C HIS A 281 25.35 -2.88 -4.20
N THR A 282 26.44 -2.69 -4.95
CA THR A 282 27.23 -3.78 -5.52
C THR A 282 28.40 -4.19 -4.65
N ASP A 283 28.64 -3.50 -3.53
CA ASP A 283 29.73 -3.80 -2.61
C ASP A 283 29.46 -5.15 -1.93
N GLY A 284 30.47 -6.03 -1.89
CA GLY A 284 30.35 -7.40 -1.38
C GLY A 284 29.97 -7.52 0.10
N ASN A 285 29.91 -6.41 0.83
CA ASN A 285 29.48 -6.33 2.23
C ASN A 285 28.04 -5.82 2.40
N THR A 286 27.30 -5.64 1.30
CA THR A 286 25.94 -5.07 1.35
C THR A 286 24.87 -6.14 1.53
N ILE A 287 23.79 -5.76 2.21
CA ILE A 287 22.61 -6.59 2.48
C ILE A 287 21.86 -6.95 1.18
N ARG A 288 21.97 -6.12 0.13
CA ARG A 288 21.30 -6.31 -1.17
C ARG A 288 22.30 -6.80 -2.22
N LYS A 289 22.04 -7.95 -2.83
CA LYS A 289 22.89 -8.56 -3.88
C LYS A 289 22.47 -8.08 -5.27
N ASP A 290 22.60 -6.78 -5.49
CA ASP A 290 22.22 -6.15 -6.75
C ASP A 290 23.23 -6.49 -7.87
N ASN A 291 22.78 -6.52 -9.13
CA ASN A 291 23.66 -6.77 -10.28
C ASN A 291 23.31 -5.86 -11.46
N ILE A 292 24.32 -5.44 -12.21
CA ILE A 292 24.19 -4.60 -13.39
C ILE A 292 25.05 -5.13 -14.52
N ILE A 293 24.48 -5.16 -15.72
CA ILE A 293 25.21 -5.45 -16.96
C ILE A 293 24.95 -4.31 -17.93
N VAL A 294 26.03 -3.66 -18.37
CA VAL A 294 25.99 -2.68 -19.46
C VAL A 294 26.71 -3.28 -20.65
N ALA A 295 26.01 -3.40 -21.77
CA ALA A 295 26.56 -3.96 -23.00
C ALA A 295 26.32 -3.02 -24.18
N GLU A 296 27.32 -2.91 -25.04
CA GLU A 296 27.21 -2.19 -26.31
C GLU A 296 26.86 -3.18 -27.43
N MET A 297 25.76 -2.92 -28.15
CA MET A 297 25.28 -3.79 -29.22
C MET A 297 24.73 -2.95 -30.38
N ALA A 298 24.87 -3.43 -31.61
CA ALA A 298 24.25 -2.80 -32.77
C ALA A 298 22.73 -3.06 -32.77
N PHE A 299 21.92 -2.00 -32.72
CA PHE A 299 20.47 -2.13 -32.73
C PHE A 299 19.95 -2.39 -34.14
N ASN A 300 19.02 -3.34 -34.29
CA ASN A 300 18.35 -3.56 -35.57
C ASN A 300 17.36 -2.41 -35.83
N ARG A 301 17.72 -1.51 -36.75
CA ARG A 301 16.92 -0.33 -37.14
C ARG A 301 16.21 -0.48 -38.48
N ALA A 302 16.23 -1.67 -39.09
CA ALA A 302 15.65 -1.88 -40.42
C ALA A 302 14.16 -1.45 -40.48
N TYR A 303 13.39 -1.78 -39.44
CA TYR A 303 11.97 -1.43 -39.36
C TYR A 303 11.70 0.09 -39.31
N ILE A 304 12.57 0.87 -38.66
CA ILE A 304 12.41 2.34 -38.57
C ILE A 304 12.71 2.98 -39.92
N ALA A 305 13.75 2.49 -40.61
CA ALA A 305 14.13 2.98 -41.93
C ALA A 305 13.02 2.72 -42.97
N GLU A 306 12.42 1.53 -42.94
CA GLU A 306 11.28 1.18 -43.80
C GLU A 306 10.03 2.03 -43.49
N ALA A 307 9.71 2.24 -42.20
CA ALA A 307 8.58 3.07 -41.80
C ALA A 307 8.77 4.56 -42.21
N GLN A 308 9.97 5.11 -42.05
CA GLN A 308 10.29 6.46 -42.51
C GLN A 308 10.28 6.59 -44.05
N ALA A 309 10.73 5.56 -44.76
CA ALA A 309 10.65 5.52 -46.23
C ALA A 309 9.19 5.49 -46.72
N GLN A 310 8.33 4.75 -46.04
CA GLN A 310 6.89 4.71 -46.35
C GLN A 310 6.21 6.05 -46.03
N LEU A 311 6.51 6.66 -44.88
CA LEU A 311 5.96 7.95 -44.49
C LEU A 311 6.42 9.09 -45.41
N SER A 312 7.70 9.13 -45.79
CA SER A 312 8.21 10.13 -46.73
C SER A 312 7.63 9.94 -48.12
N SER A 313 7.48 8.70 -48.61
CA SER A 313 6.81 8.41 -49.88
C SER A 313 5.33 8.80 -49.86
N ALA A 314 4.63 8.54 -48.75
CA ALA A 314 3.22 8.92 -48.57
C ALA A 314 3.04 10.45 -48.47
N ALA A 315 3.91 11.13 -47.71
CA ALA A 315 3.90 12.59 -47.58
C ALA A 315 4.25 13.30 -48.89
N THR A 316 5.19 12.74 -49.66
CA THR A 316 5.55 13.29 -50.97
C THR A 316 4.39 13.13 -51.95
N LYS A 317 3.69 11.99 -51.91
CA LYS A 317 2.51 11.74 -52.75
C LYS A 317 1.34 12.66 -52.41
N SER A 318 1.06 12.91 -51.13
CA SER A 318 0.01 13.86 -50.73
C SER A 318 0.37 15.30 -51.11
N MET A 319 1.61 15.72 -50.83
CA MET A 319 2.11 17.06 -51.17
C MET A 319 2.07 17.33 -52.68
N ILE A 320 2.51 16.37 -53.50
CA ILE A 320 2.43 16.48 -54.97
C ILE A 320 0.96 16.57 -55.42
N SER A 321 0.06 15.78 -54.82
CA SER A 321 -1.37 15.81 -55.19
C SER A 321 -2.05 17.13 -54.83
N ASP A 322 -1.67 17.74 -53.70
CA ASP A 322 -2.22 19.03 -53.25
C ASP A 322 -1.71 20.19 -54.12
N ILE A 323 -0.42 20.16 -54.48
CA ILE A 323 0.15 21.14 -55.42
C ILE A 323 -0.52 21.02 -56.79
N LEU A 324 -0.70 19.79 -57.32
CA LEU A 324 -1.38 19.56 -58.59
C LEU A 324 -2.85 20.02 -58.56
N ARG A 325 -3.59 19.75 -57.48
CA ARG A 325 -4.96 20.26 -57.32
C ARG A 325 -5.00 21.78 -57.30
N ASN A 326 -4.13 22.42 -56.54
CA ASN A 326 -4.09 23.88 -56.45
C ASN A 326 -3.67 24.52 -57.78
N ALA A 327 -2.69 23.94 -58.47
CA ALA A 327 -2.29 24.38 -59.81
C ALA A 327 -3.42 24.22 -60.83
N LEU A 328 -4.20 23.13 -60.75
CA LEU A 328 -5.39 22.91 -61.58
C LEU A 328 -6.44 23.99 -61.33
N TYR A 329 -6.72 24.35 -60.07
CA TYR A 329 -7.65 25.42 -59.73
C TYR A 329 -7.18 26.79 -60.24
N VAL A 330 -5.88 27.08 -60.15
CA VAL A 330 -5.31 28.32 -60.70
C VAL A 330 -5.44 28.37 -62.22
N LEU A 331 -5.17 27.25 -62.92
CA LEU A 331 -5.35 27.16 -64.37
C LEU A 331 -6.82 27.28 -64.79
N LEU A 332 -7.74 26.64 -64.06
CA LEU A 332 -9.18 26.78 -64.30
C LEU A 332 -9.65 28.24 -64.08
N GLY A 333 -9.18 28.89 -63.02
CA GLY A 333 -9.47 30.29 -62.74
C GLY A 333 -8.94 31.23 -63.82
N ALA A 334 -7.69 31.02 -64.27
CA ALA A 334 -7.09 31.79 -65.36
C ALA A 334 -7.83 31.57 -66.69
N GLY A 335 -8.24 30.33 -66.98
CA GLY A 335 -9.03 29.99 -68.17
C GLY A 335 -10.41 30.66 -68.16
N ALA A 336 -11.12 30.63 -67.03
CA ALA A 336 -12.41 31.31 -66.88
C ALA A 336 -12.28 32.83 -67.03
N LEU A 337 -11.22 33.43 -66.46
CA LEU A 337 -10.93 34.86 -66.59
C LEU A 337 -10.61 35.23 -68.05
N TRP A 338 -9.86 34.38 -68.76
CA TRP A 338 -9.58 34.59 -70.18
C TRP A 338 -10.83 34.52 -71.05
N VAL A 339 -11.72 33.55 -70.81
CA VAL A 339 -13.02 33.45 -71.51
C VAL A 339 -13.89 34.67 -71.22
N PHE A 340 -13.94 35.12 -69.95
CA PHE A 340 -14.69 36.31 -69.56
C PHE A 340 -14.19 37.59 -70.24
N VAL A 341 -12.87 37.81 -70.26
CA VAL A 341 -12.26 38.96 -70.95
C VAL A 341 -12.53 38.92 -72.45
N ARG A 342 -12.52 37.73 -73.06
CA ARG A 342 -12.83 37.56 -74.48
C ARG A 342 -14.31 37.84 -74.80
N LEU A 343 -15.22 37.52 -73.87
CA LEU A 343 -16.66 37.71 -74.03
C LEU A 343 -17.11 39.16 -73.78
N VAL A 344 -16.36 39.94 -72.99
CA VAL A 344 -16.63 41.37 -72.74
C VAL A 344 -16.05 42.29 -73.83
N LYS A 345 -15.05 41.82 -74.59
CA LYS A 345 -14.41 42.59 -75.67
C LYS A 345 -14.92 42.27 -77.08
N GLY A 346 -15.76 41.25 -77.24
CA GLY A 346 -16.42 40.90 -78.50
C GLY A 346 -17.87 41.34 -78.48
#